data_AF-A0A1E5C484-F1
#
_entry.id   AF-A0A1E5C484-F1
#
_cell.length_a   1.000
_cell.length_b   1.000
_cell.length_c   1.000
_cell.angle_alpha   90.00
_cell.angle_beta   90.00
_cell.angle_gamma   90.00
#
_symmetry.space_group_name_H-M   'P 1'
#
loop_
_entity.id
_entity.type
_entity.pdbx_description
1 polymer ?
#
loop_
_entity_poly.entity_id
_entity_poly.type
_entity_poly.pdbx_seq_one_letter_code
_entity_poly.pdbx_strand_id
1 'polypeptide(L)'
;MHQEQFPVPEYPDMEFIGVSFHTLNQQTPDFVATSKWYARLGISMAFLLFAAITTASCYYFGLTDDTFFIATLSVTLLLYLVSMPMLTRAYIASERMNRKIVLEKQRFFVKSLANTPLEERLQVANRIWTALRGEQWTECINLAHALDKPRTVYSCQQVGKIASNLTHTNPEIFCDAMLKTMNNQRGSINYFFDIISMLGEQQFYDEHEEQRKVRGTKKLMLDDIFTHR
;
A
#
# COMPACT_ATOMS: atom_id res chain seq x y z
N MET A 1 -31.99 -28.77 -16.70
CA MET A 1 -31.32 -27.69 -17.44
C MET A 1 -29.96 -27.48 -16.80
N HIS A 2 -28.88 -27.90 -17.44
CA HIS A 2 -27.54 -27.47 -17.04
C HIS A 2 -27.39 -26.01 -17.48
N GLN A 3 -27.16 -25.10 -16.55
CA GLN A 3 -26.58 -23.80 -16.90
C GLN A 3 -25.11 -24.09 -17.17
N GLU A 4 -24.69 -24.01 -18.43
CA GLU A 4 -23.28 -23.87 -18.74
C GLU A 4 -22.81 -22.59 -18.05
N GLN A 5 -21.94 -22.77 -17.06
CA GLN A 5 -21.31 -21.66 -16.35
C GLN A 5 -19.99 -21.40 -17.06
N PHE A 6 -19.67 -20.13 -17.26
CA PHE A 6 -18.33 -19.74 -17.68
C PHE A 6 -17.31 -20.35 -16.70
N PRO A 7 -16.42 -21.24 -17.14
CA PRO A 7 -15.43 -21.84 -16.25
C PRO A 7 -14.36 -20.78 -15.94
N VAL A 8 -14.57 -20.00 -14.88
CA VAL A 8 -13.55 -19.08 -14.38
C VAL A 8 -12.36 -19.92 -13.92
N PRO A 9 -11.17 -19.75 -14.50
CA PRO A 9 -10.00 -20.52 -14.11
C PRO A 9 -9.63 -20.23 -12.65
N GLU A 10 -9.11 -21.24 -11.96
CA GLU A 10 -8.58 -21.04 -10.61
C GLU A 10 -7.41 -20.05 -10.66
N TYR A 11 -7.37 -19.15 -9.67
CA TYR A 11 -6.26 -18.20 -9.54
C TYR A 11 -4.95 -18.99 -9.37
N PRO A 12 -3.89 -18.62 -10.09
CA PRO A 12 -2.61 -19.29 -9.93
C PRO A 12 -2.14 -19.10 -8.50
N ASP A 13 -1.80 -20.22 -7.86
CA ASP A 13 -1.26 -20.19 -6.51
C ASP A 13 0.12 -19.52 -6.52
N MET A 14 0.15 -18.28 -6.03
CA MET A 14 1.36 -17.47 -5.88
C MET A 14 1.83 -17.46 -4.43
N GLU A 15 1.69 -18.58 -3.72
CA GLU A 15 2.32 -18.79 -2.43
C GLU A 15 3.86 -18.67 -2.53
N PHE A 16 4.39 -17.72 -1.75
CA PHE A 16 5.82 -17.50 -1.59
C PHE A 16 6.34 -18.37 -0.44
N ILE A 17 7.44 -19.08 -0.68
CA ILE A 17 8.15 -19.84 0.35
C ILE A 17 8.88 -18.82 1.26
N GLY A 18 8.18 -18.29 2.28
CA GLY A 18 8.84 -17.65 3.42
C GLY A 18 8.41 -16.21 3.77
N VAL A 19 7.76 -15.44 2.89
CA VAL A 19 7.32 -14.08 3.24
C VAL A 19 5.96 -13.73 2.61
N SER A 20 4.92 -13.60 3.44
CA SER A 20 3.61 -13.08 3.00
C SER A 20 3.47 -11.59 3.30
N PHE A 21 2.64 -10.86 2.55
CA PHE A 21 2.44 -9.43 2.79
C PHE A 21 1.88 -9.17 4.19
N HIS A 22 1.03 -10.09 4.68
CA HIS A 22 0.50 -10.04 6.03
C HIS A 22 1.62 -10.14 7.08
N THR A 23 2.52 -11.12 6.95
CA THR A 23 3.66 -11.29 7.87
C THR A 23 4.62 -10.10 7.83
N LEU A 24 4.94 -9.57 6.63
CA LEU A 24 5.73 -8.36 6.45
C LEU A 24 5.10 -7.15 7.17
N ASN A 25 3.80 -6.97 7.03
CA ASN A 25 3.09 -5.84 7.63
C ASN A 25 3.00 -5.97 9.16
N GLN A 26 2.88 -7.19 9.70
CA GLN A 26 2.94 -7.43 11.14
C GLN A 26 4.33 -7.17 11.74
N GLN A 27 5.39 -7.50 11.01
CA GLN A 27 6.78 -7.25 11.43
C GLN A 27 7.24 -5.81 11.18
N THR A 28 6.42 -4.99 10.52
CA THR A 28 6.78 -3.60 10.21
C THR A 28 6.89 -2.80 11.51
N PRO A 29 8.01 -2.10 11.75
CA PRO A 29 8.14 -1.23 12.93
C PRO A 29 7.07 -0.14 12.94
N ASP A 30 6.60 0.25 14.13
CA ASP A 30 5.69 1.40 14.27
C ASP A 30 6.46 2.72 14.11
N PHE A 31 6.74 3.08 12.85
CA PHE A 31 7.42 4.32 12.49
C PHE A 31 6.68 5.57 12.98
N VAL A 32 5.36 5.49 13.20
CA VAL A 32 4.56 6.60 13.73
C VAL A 32 4.86 6.78 15.22
N ALA A 33 4.90 5.70 16.00
CA ALA A 33 5.28 5.73 17.41
C ALA A 33 6.73 6.20 17.59
N THR A 34 7.66 5.71 16.76
CA THR A 34 9.05 6.18 16.80
C THR A 34 9.15 7.68 16.49
N SER A 35 8.43 8.16 15.48
CA SER A 35 8.41 9.59 15.12
C SER A 35 7.76 10.46 16.19
N LYS A 36 6.68 9.98 16.83
CA LYS A 36 6.07 10.60 18.02
C LYS A 36 7.11 10.78 19.13
N TRP A 37 7.91 9.75 19.39
CA TRP A 37 8.91 9.78 20.45
C TRP A 37 10.02 10.79 20.15
N TYR A 38 10.56 10.82 18.92
CA TYR A 38 11.53 11.83 18.52
C TYR A 38 10.98 13.25 18.57
N ALA A 39 9.72 13.46 18.18
CA ALA A 39 9.08 14.77 18.29
C ALA A 39 9.00 15.24 19.75
N ARG A 40 8.57 14.34 20.65
CA ARG A 40 8.51 14.62 22.09
C ARG A 40 9.89 14.96 22.64
N LEU A 41 10.92 14.16 22.32
CA LEU A 41 12.29 14.46 22.72
C LEU A 41 12.76 15.83 22.24
N GLY A 42 12.51 16.17 20.97
CA GLY A 42 12.89 17.47 20.42
C GLY A 42 12.21 18.63 21.15
N ILE A 43 10.92 18.52 21.42
CA ILE A 43 10.15 19.53 22.17
C ILE A 43 10.65 19.64 23.61
N SER A 44 10.86 18.50 24.29
CA SER A 44 11.39 18.48 25.66
C SER A 44 12.80 19.06 25.75
N MET A 45 13.66 18.80 24.76
CA MET A 45 15.02 19.33 24.74
C MET A 45 15.04 20.83 24.49
N ALA A 46 14.18 21.35 23.60
CA ALA A 46 14.00 22.78 23.39
C ALA A 46 13.50 23.47 24.67
N PHE A 47 12.56 22.84 25.38
CA PHE A 47 12.07 23.33 26.66
C PHE A 47 13.16 23.37 27.74
N LEU A 48 13.93 22.29 27.88
CA LEU A 48 15.05 22.24 28.83
C LEU A 48 16.10 23.30 28.54
N LEU A 49 16.43 23.52 27.27
CA LEU A 49 17.38 24.55 26.85
C LEU A 49 16.85 25.96 27.16
N PHE A 50 15.57 26.22 26.88
CA PHE A 50 14.93 27.48 27.25
C PHE A 50 14.97 27.69 28.77
N ALA A 51 14.53 26.70 29.55
CA ALA A 51 14.53 26.78 31.00
C ALA A 51 15.94 27.01 31.56
N ALA A 52 16.95 26.30 31.05
CA ALA A 52 18.34 26.49 31.46
C ALA A 52 18.86 27.91 31.17
N ILE A 53 18.55 28.47 30.00
CA ILE A 53 18.92 29.85 29.65
C ILE A 53 18.22 30.85 30.55
N THR A 54 16.91 30.67 30.80
CA THR A 54 16.14 31.54 31.69
C THR A 54 16.68 31.49 33.12
N THR A 55 16.94 30.29 33.65
CA THR A 55 17.53 30.10 34.98
C THR A 55 18.91 30.73 35.09
N ALA A 56 19.80 30.50 34.12
CA ALA A 56 21.11 31.12 34.09
C ALA A 56 21.02 32.65 34.05
N SER A 57 20.14 33.21 33.21
CA SER A 57 19.96 34.66 33.10
C SER A 57 19.47 35.26 34.40
N CYS A 58 18.44 34.68 35.03
CA CYS A 58 17.92 35.16 36.31
C CYS A 58 18.97 35.09 37.42
N TYR A 59 19.81 34.06 37.43
CA TYR A 59 20.94 33.95 38.36
C TYR A 59 21.97 35.07 38.14
N TYR A 60 22.39 35.32 36.89
CA TYR A 60 23.36 36.37 36.58
C TYR A 60 22.88 37.78 36.92
N PHE A 61 21.57 38.04 36.81
CA PHE A 61 20.98 39.35 37.14
C PHE A 61 20.48 39.47 38.59
N GLY A 62 20.67 38.45 39.44
CA GLY A 62 20.26 38.49 40.86
C GLY A 62 18.74 38.48 41.09
N LEU A 63 17.97 37.95 40.14
CA LEU A 63 16.50 37.90 40.16
C LEU A 63 15.94 36.60 40.79
N THR A 64 16.76 35.89 41.58
CA THR A 64 16.47 34.53 42.04
C THR A 64 15.45 34.45 43.17
N ASP A 65 15.34 35.49 44.00
CA ASP A 65 14.39 35.56 45.12
C ASP A 65 13.03 36.15 44.72
N ASP A 66 12.90 36.52 43.45
CA ASP A 66 11.76 37.28 42.96
C ASP A 66 10.59 36.35 42.58
N THR A 67 9.38 36.72 43.00
CA THR A 67 8.12 36.06 42.59
C THR A 67 7.99 35.97 41.06
N PHE A 68 8.65 36.90 40.35
CA PHE A 68 8.79 36.91 38.90
C PHE A 68 9.48 35.65 38.34
N PHE A 69 10.53 35.13 39.00
CA PHE A 69 11.25 33.93 38.56
C PHE A 69 10.37 32.68 38.68
N ILE A 70 9.69 32.51 39.82
CA ILE A 70 8.77 31.41 40.08
C ILE A 70 7.60 31.45 39.10
N ALA A 71 7.01 32.63 38.86
CA ALA A 71 5.92 32.81 37.91
C ALA A 71 6.36 32.45 36.48
N THR A 72 7.54 32.88 36.05
CA THR A 72 8.07 32.62 34.70
C THR A 72 8.32 31.13 34.46
N LEU A 73 8.91 30.42 35.44
CA LEU A 73 9.10 28.95 35.36
C LEU A 73 7.76 28.19 35.37
N SER A 74 6.80 28.65 36.17
CA SER A 74 5.47 28.02 36.26
C SER A 74 4.67 28.17 34.96
N VAL A 75 4.68 29.38 34.38
CA VAL A 75 4.02 29.67 33.10
C VAL A 75 4.67 28.88 31.96
N THR A 76 5.99 28.78 31.95
CA THR A 76 6.71 28.02 30.92
C THR A 76 6.46 26.52 31.03
N LEU A 77 6.41 25.96 32.24
CA LEU A 77 6.00 24.57 32.46
C LEU A 77 4.56 24.31 31.99
N LEU A 78 3.62 25.20 32.31
CA LEU A 78 2.24 25.10 31.82
C LEU A 78 2.16 25.16 30.30
N LEU A 79 2.88 26.09 29.67
CA LEU A 79 2.98 26.18 28.21
C LEU A 79 3.54 24.90 27.61
N TYR A 80 4.54 24.28 28.23
CA TYR A 80 5.08 22.99 27.80
C TYR A 80 4.02 21.87 27.86
N LEU A 81 3.31 21.73 28.99
CA LEU A 81 2.27 20.70 29.15
C LEU A 81 1.15 20.82 28.10
N VAL A 82 0.75 22.05 27.77
CA VAL A 82 -0.30 22.31 26.77
C VAL A 82 0.23 22.15 25.34
N SER A 83 1.41 22.68 25.05
CA SER A 83 1.97 22.69 23.69
C SER A 83 2.51 21.33 23.25
N MET A 84 3.05 20.51 24.15
CA MET A 84 3.64 19.20 23.82
C MET A 84 2.68 18.28 23.05
N PRO A 85 1.44 17.98 23.49
CA PRO A 85 0.53 17.13 22.73
C PRO A 85 0.10 17.77 21.40
N MET A 86 -0.08 19.09 21.37
CA MET A 86 -0.48 19.83 20.17
C MET A 86 0.61 19.81 19.09
N LEU A 87 1.85 20.17 19.47
CA LEU A 87 3.01 20.18 18.59
C LEU A 87 3.37 18.78 18.11
N THR A 88 3.28 17.77 18.98
CA THR A 88 3.50 16.38 18.59
C THR A 88 2.49 15.94 17.53
N ARG A 89 1.20 16.25 17.70
CA ARG A 89 0.16 15.95 16.70
C ARG A 89 0.39 16.69 15.39
N ALA A 90 0.69 17.98 15.44
CA ALA A 90 0.97 18.80 14.26
C ALA A 90 2.19 18.27 13.48
N TYR A 91 3.23 17.84 14.18
CA TYR A 91 4.43 17.26 13.57
C TYR A 91 4.12 15.96 12.83
N ILE A 92 3.33 15.06 13.41
CA ILE A 92 2.97 13.77 12.79
C ILE A 92 2.01 13.98 11.62
N ALA A 93 1.05 14.90 11.76
CA ALA A 93 0.10 15.22 10.70
C ALA A 93 0.76 15.97 9.53
N SER A 94 1.99 16.46 9.69
CA SER A 94 2.69 17.17 8.63
C SER A 94 2.92 16.27 7.42
N GLU A 95 2.71 16.83 6.23
CA GLU A 95 2.91 16.11 4.96
C GLU A 95 4.35 15.58 4.82
N ARG A 96 5.33 16.35 5.30
CA ARG A 96 6.74 15.95 5.31
C ARG A 96 6.96 14.68 6.13
N MET A 97 6.34 14.58 7.31
CA MET A 97 6.45 13.40 8.17
C MET A 97 5.75 12.20 7.55
N ASN A 98 4.53 12.38 7.02
CA ASN A 98 3.82 11.32 6.33
C ASN A 98 4.62 10.75 5.15
N ARG A 99 5.21 11.62 4.30
CA ARG A 99 6.10 11.18 3.22
C ARG A 99 7.31 10.42 3.75
N LYS A 100 7.93 10.88 4.85
CA LYS A 100 9.07 10.18 5.48
C LYS A 100 8.67 8.79 5.97
N ILE A 101 7.52 8.65 6.63
CA ILE A 101 7.01 7.36 7.13
C ILE A 101 6.77 6.38 5.97
N VAL A 102 6.16 6.85 4.87
CA VAL A 102 5.94 6.04 3.67
C VAL A 102 7.28 5.55 3.10
N LEU A 103 8.28 6.42 3.01
CA LEU A 103 9.62 6.05 2.52
C LEU A 103 10.33 5.06 3.44
N GLU A 104 10.26 5.22 4.76
CA GLU A 104 10.86 4.27 5.70
C GLU A 104 10.17 2.90 5.65
N LYS A 105 8.84 2.87 5.53
CA LYS A 105 8.08 1.64 5.31
C LYS A 105 8.48 0.95 4.01
N GLN A 106 8.62 1.72 2.93
CA GLN A 106 9.08 1.19 1.65
C GLN A 106 10.50 0.62 1.75
N ARG A 107 11.43 1.32 2.40
CA ARG A 107 12.80 0.82 2.63
C ARG A 107 12.83 -0.46 3.45
N PHE A 108 12.00 -0.55 4.48
CA PHE A 108 11.87 -1.77 5.28
C PHE A 108 11.42 -2.96 4.43
N PHE A 109 10.42 -2.76 3.58
CA PHE A 109 9.96 -3.79 2.65
C PHE A 109 11.03 -4.17 1.63
N VAL A 110 11.68 -3.20 0.99
CA VAL A 110 12.77 -3.45 0.04
C VAL A 110 13.89 -4.25 0.71
N LYS A 111 14.33 -3.86 1.92
CA LYS A 111 15.38 -4.59 2.64
C LYS A 111 14.97 -6.02 2.99
N SER A 112 13.71 -6.23 3.35
CA SER A 112 13.19 -7.55 3.72
C SER A 112 13.08 -8.47 2.52
N LEU A 113 12.66 -7.94 1.37
CA LEU A 113 12.51 -8.67 0.11
C LEU A 113 13.83 -8.80 -0.67
N ALA A 114 14.82 -7.93 -0.43
CA ALA A 114 16.13 -7.95 -1.07
C ALA A 114 16.81 -9.33 -1.00
N ASN A 115 16.56 -10.05 0.09
CA ASN A 115 17.20 -11.32 0.42
C ASN A 115 16.51 -12.56 -0.18
N THR A 116 15.37 -12.41 -0.86
CA THR A 116 14.65 -13.56 -1.46
C THR A 116 15.53 -14.25 -2.50
N PRO A 117 15.76 -15.57 -2.44
CA PRO A 117 16.57 -16.30 -3.42
C PRO A 117 16.07 -16.13 -4.86
N LEU A 118 16.97 -16.11 -5.85
CA LEU A 118 16.60 -16.02 -7.27
C LEU A 118 15.71 -17.18 -7.73
N GLU A 119 15.96 -18.38 -7.19
CA GLU A 119 15.18 -19.60 -7.46
C GLU A 119 13.68 -19.38 -7.19
N GLU A 120 13.35 -18.83 -6.02
CA GLU A 120 11.96 -18.55 -5.62
C GLU A 120 11.33 -17.49 -6.51
N ARG A 121 12.08 -16.44 -6.87
CA ARG A 121 11.62 -15.39 -7.80
C ARG A 121 11.27 -15.99 -9.17
N LEU A 122 12.12 -16.89 -9.67
CA LEU A 122 11.93 -17.58 -10.95
C LEU A 122 10.73 -18.53 -10.92
N GLN A 123 10.54 -19.27 -9.83
CA GLN A 123 9.38 -20.15 -9.68
C GLN A 123 8.07 -19.35 -9.80
N VAL A 124 7.96 -18.22 -9.11
CA VAL A 124 6.76 -17.37 -9.16
C VAL A 124 6.58 -16.76 -10.56
N ALA A 125 7.65 -16.23 -11.16
CA ALA A 125 7.58 -15.71 -12.53
C ALA A 125 7.11 -16.79 -13.52
N ASN A 126 7.62 -18.02 -13.40
CA ASN A 126 7.21 -19.14 -14.24
C ASN A 126 5.74 -19.52 -14.02
N ARG A 127 5.25 -19.55 -12.77
CA ARG A 127 3.83 -19.79 -12.49
C ARG A 127 2.92 -18.77 -13.18
N ILE A 128 3.29 -17.49 -13.15
CA ILE A 128 2.53 -16.43 -13.85
C ILE A 128 2.52 -16.67 -15.36
N TRP A 129 3.67 -17.01 -15.95
CA TRP A 129 3.75 -17.30 -17.38
C TRP A 129 2.97 -18.55 -17.78
N THR A 130 3.02 -19.59 -16.96
CA THR A 130 2.25 -20.82 -17.16
C THR A 130 0.76 -20.54 -17.05
N ALA A 131 0.33 -19.71 -16.09
CA ALA A 131 -1.06 -19.29 -15.97
C ALA A 131 -1.54 -18.56 -17.23
N LEU A 132 -0.81 -17.53 -17.68
CA LEU A 132 -1.17 -16.76 -18.89
C LEU A 132 -1.23 -17.60 -20.17
N ARG A 133 -0.52 -18.73 -20.23
CA ARG A 133 -0.47 -19.63 -21.40
C ARG A 133 -1.26 -20.92 -21.19
N GLY A 134 -1.87 -21.11 -20.03
CA GLY A 134 -2.71 -22.25 -19.73
C GLY A 134 -3.94 -22.23 -20.61
N GLU A 135 -4.45 -23.40 -20.97
CA GLU A 135 -5.60 -23.54 -21.86
C GLU A 135 -6.83 -22.76 -21.35
N GLN A 136 -7.16 -22.93 -20.06
CA GLN A 136 -8.30 -22.27 -19.40
C GLN A 136 -8.17 -20.74 -19.39
N TRP A 137 -6.99 -20.21 -19.06
CA TRP A 137 -6.73 -18.78 -19.05
C TRP A 137 -6.68 -18.19 -20.46
N THR A 138 -6.18 -18.96 -21.44
CA THR A 138 -6.14 -18.54 -22.84
C THR A 138 -7.56 -18.37 -23.39
N GLU A 139 -8.45 -19.31 -23.07
CA GLU A 139 -9.87 -19.23 -23.41
C GLU A 139 -10.53 -18.01 -22.75
N CYS A 140 -10.34 -17.81 -21.45
CA CYS A 140 -10.84 -16.65 -20.71
C CYS A 140 -10.33 -15.32 -21.31
N ILE A 141 -9.03 -15.23 -21.63
CA ILE A 141 -8.43 -14.06 -22.27
C ILE A 141 -9.04 -13.81 -23.65
N ASN A 142 -9.29 -14.84 -24.44
CA ASN A 142 -9.88 -14.69 -25.77
C ASN A 142 -11.31 -14.15 -25.68
N LEU A 143 -12.12 -14.65 -24.74
CA LEU A 143 -13.47 -14.13 -24.48
C LEU A 143 -13.43 -12.68 -24.01
N ALA A 144 -12.57 -12.37 -23.03
CA ALA A 144 -12.37 -10.99 -22.56
C ALA A 144 -11.92 -10.04 -23.68
N HIS A 145 -11.06 -10.53 -24.58
CA HIS A 145 -10.55 -9.76 -25.71
C HIS A 145 -11.62 -9.53 -26.79
N ALA A 146 -12.60 -10.42 -26.95
CA ALA A 146 -13.74 -10.22 -27.83
C ALA A 146 -14.63 -9.07 -27.34
N LEU A 147 -14.79 -8.92 -26.02
CA LEU A 147 -15.55 -7.84 -25.39
C LEU A 147 -14.78 -6.50 -25.37
N ASP A 148 -13.59 -6.48 -24.79
CA ASP A 148 -12.74 -5.29 -24.65
C ASP A 148 -11.26 -5.64 -24.85
N LYS A 149 -10.86 -5.62 -26.13
CA LYS A 149 -9.48 -5.82 -26.55
C LYS A 149 -8.49 -4.86 -25.87
N PRO A 150 -8.68 -3.52 -25.87
CA PRO A 150 -7.76 -2.59 -25.21
C PRO A 150 -7.48 -2.93 -23.75
N ARG A 151 -8.52 -3.19 -22.96
CA ARG A 151 -8.39 -3.44 -21.52
C ARG A 151 -7.78 -4.80 -21.21
N THR A 152 -8.12 -5.81 -22.00
CA THR A 152 -7.54 -7.15 -21.90
C THR A 152 -6.06 -7.14 -22.23
N VAL A 153 -5.66 -6.53 -23.36
CA VAL A 153 -4.26 -6.39 -23.76
C VAL A 153 -3.45 -5.65 -22.70
N TYR A 154 -3.98 -4.55 -22.17
CA TYR A 154 -3.34 -3.81 -21.09
C TYR A 154 -3.10 -4.68 -19.85
N SER A 155 -4.10 -5.44 -19.43
CA SER A 155 -4.02 -6.32 -18.25
C SER A 155 -2.96 -7.41 -18.44
N CYS A 156 -2.97 -8.11 -19.58
CA CYS A 156 -1.95 -9.11 -19.92
C CYS A 156 -0.53 -8.50 -19.96
N GLN A 157 -0.38 -7.28 -20.51
CA GLN A 157 0.90 -6.58 -20.52
C GLN A 157 1.40 -6.23 -19.11
N GLN A 158 0.51 -5.80 -18.21
CA GLN A 158 0.91 -5.50 -16.83
C GLN A 158 1.32 -6.77 -16.08
N VAL A 159 0.57 -7.87 -16.22
CA VAL A 159 0.92 -9.15 -15.61
C VAL A 159 2.29 -9.64 -16.12
N GLY A 160 2.51 -9.62 -17.43
CA GLY A 160 3.79 -9.99 -18.03
C GLY A 160 4.95 -9.10 -17.60
N LYS A 161 4.71 -7.79 -17.43
CA LYS A 161 5.72 -6.86 -16.90
C LYS A 161 6.10 -7.18 -15.46
N ILE A 162 5.12 -7.50 -14.60
CA ILE A 162 5.40 -7.87 -13.21
C ILE A 162 6.20 -9.17 -13.17
N ALA A 163 5.81 -10.18 -13.95
CA ALA A 163 6.54 -11.45 -14.04
C ALA A 163 7.99 -11.25 -14.52
N SER A 164 8.22 -10.41 -15.54
CA SER A 164 9.56 -10.08 -16.01
C SER A 164 10.39 -9.40 -14.90
N ASN A 165 9.80 -8.41 -14.21
CA ASN A 165 10.48 -7.65 -13.18
C ASN A 165 10.87 -8.48 -11.94
N LEU A 166 10.19 -9.59 -11.65
CA LEU A 166 10.58 -10.51 -10.56
C LEU A 166 11.99 -11.08 -10.76
N THR A 167 12.42 -11.24 -12.01
CA THR A 167 13.74 -11.79 -12.38
C THR A 167 14.81 -10.71 -12.58
N HIS A 168 14.47 -9.45 -12.33
CA HIS A 168 15.35 -8.32 -12.56
C HIS A 168 16.51 -8.28 -11.55
N THR A 169 17.69 -7.88 -12.01
CA THR A 169 18.92 -7.81 -11.17
C THR A 169 18.92 -6.63 -10.20
N ASN A 170 18.31 -5.50 -10.59
CA ASN A 170 18.12 -4.34 -9.69
C ASN A 170 17.17 -4.69 -8.52
N PRO A 171 17.61 -4.51 -7.26
CA PRO A 171 16.83 -4.85 -6.08
C PRO A 171 15.51 -4.12 -5.96
N GLU A 172 15.46 -2.84 -6.33
CA GLU A 172 14.25 -2.02 -6.18
C GLU A 172 13.15 -2.48 -7.15
N ILE A 173 13.53 -2.85 -8.38
CA ILE A 173 12.60 -3.26 -9.44
C ILE A 173 11.94 -4.59 -9.07
N PHE A 174 12.71 -5.57 -8.61
CA PHE A 174 12.13 -6.86 -8.25
C PHE A 174 11.32 -6.76 -6.95
N CYS A 175 11.74 -5.95 -5.97
CA CYS A 175 11.00 -5.77 -4.72
C CYS A 175 9.62 -5.15 -4.98
N ASP A 176 9.54 -4.14 -5.88
CA ASP A 176 8.27 -3.57 -6.31
C ASP A 176 7.37 -4.61 -6.99
N ALA A 177 7.93 -5.43 -7.88
CA ALA A 177 7.19 -6.51 -8.53
C ALA A 177 6.69 -7.56 -7.52
N MET A 178 7.51 -7.93 -6.54
CA MET A 178 7.16 -8.87 -5.49
C MET A 178 6.03 -8.31 -4.61
N LEU A 179 6.10 -7.03 -4.21
CA LEU A 179 5.01 -6.36 -3.49
C LEU A 179 3.70 -6.33 -4.30
N LYS A 180 3.76 -6.07 -5.60
CA LYS A 180 2.58 -6.12 -6.49
C LYS A 180 2.02 -7.52 -6.68
N THR A 181 2.86 -8.54 -6.55
CA THR A 181 2.42 -9.93 -6.62
C THR A 181 1.70 -10.34 -5.32
N MET A 182 2.16 -9.84 -4.18
CA MET A 182 1.65 -10.21 -2.86
C MET A 182 0.46 -9.37 -2.37
N ASN A 183 0.23 -8.21 -2.98
CA ASN A 183 -0.84 -7.28 -2.60
C ASN A 183 -2.11 -7.54 -3.44
N ASN A 184 -3.30 -7.30 -2.88
CA ASN A 184 -4.59 -7.43 -3.57
C ASN A 184 -5.19 -6.06 -3.97
N GLN A 185 -4.35 -5.02 -4.07
CA GLN A 185 -4.80 -3.68 -4.44
C GLN A 185 -4.61 -3.41 -5.94
N ARG A 186 -5.14 -2.26 -6.39
CA ARG A 186 -5.03 -1.80 -7.78
C ARG A 186 -3.58 -1.84 -8.27
N GLY A 187 -3.36 -2.50 -9.41
CA GLY A 187 -2.03 -2.66 -10.01
C GLY A 187 -1.29 -3.94 -9.59
N SER A 188 -1.92 -4.80 -8.80
CA SER A 188 -1.44 -6.15 -8.51
C SER A 188 -1.78 -7.14 -9.63
N ILE A 189 -1.11 -8.29 -9.64
CA ILE A 189 -1.40 -9.37 -10.61
C ILE A 189 -2.84 -9.89 -10.44
N ASN A 190 -3.25 -10.16 -9.21
CA ASN A 190 -4.61 -10.65 -8.91
C ASN A 190 -5.68 -9.69 -9.46
N TYR A 191 -5.52 -8.39 -9.21
CA TYR A 191 -6.41 -7.36 -9.75
C TYR A 191 -6.52 -7.41 -11.28
N PHE A 192 -5.43 -7.67 -12.01
CA PHE A 192 -5.48 -7.77 -13.47
C PHE A 192 -6.15 -9.07 -13.95
N PHE A 193 -5.94 -10.19 -13.25
CA PHE A 193 -6.65 -11.44 -13.51
C PHE A 193 -8.15 -11.33 -13.22
N ASP A 194 -8.55 -10.60 -12.17
CA ASP A 194 -9.95 -10.31 -11.87
C ASP A 194 -10.63 -9.56 -13.03
N ILE A 195 -9.94 -8.55 -13.59
CA ILE A 195 -10.46 -7.79 -14.73
C ILE A 195 -10.67 -8.69 -15.94
N ILE A 196 -9.70 -9.54 -16.26
CA ILE A 196 -9.80 -10.46 -17.39
C ILE A 196 -10.97 -11.42 -17.18
N SER A 197 -11.11 -11.99 -15.97
CA SER A 197 -12.19 -12.90 -15.62
C SER A 197 -13.56 -12.24 -15.74
N MET A 198 -13.70 -11.02 -15.21
CA MET A 198 -14.93 -10.22 -15.29
C MET A 198 -15.33 -9.93 -16.74
N LEU A 199 -14.38 -9.56 -17.60
CA LEU A 199 -14.66 -9.29 -19.02
C LEU A 199 -15.01 -10.58 -19.78
N GLY A 200 -14.33 -11.69 -19.48
CA GLY A 200 -14.64 -12.99 -20.08
C GLY A 200 -16.04 -13.48 -19.69
N GLU A 201 -16.41 -13.31 -18.42
CA GLU A 201 -17.72 -13.66 -17.90
C GLU A 201 -18.83 -12.83 -18.55
N GLN A 202 -18.61 -11.52 -18.73
CA GLN A 202 -19.54 -10.63 -19.44
C GLN A 202 -19.77 -11.08 -20.89
N GLN A 203 -18.69 -11.37 -21.63
CA GLN A 203 -18.79 -11.87 -23.00
C GLN A 203 -19.58 -13.19 -23.07
N PHE A 204 -19.27 -14.11 -22.15
CA PHE A 204 -19.96 -15.40 -22.06
C PHE A 204 -21.46 -15.20 -21.85
N TYR A 205 -21.87 -14.30 -20.94
CA TYR A 205 -23.28 -14.00 -20.73
C TYR A 205 -23.95 -13.40 -21.95
N ASP A 206 -23.32 -12.43 -22.63
CA ASP A 206 -23.89 -11.80 -23.83
C ASP A 206 -24.12 -12.83 -24.95
N GLU A 207 -23.15 -13.71 -25.21
CA GLU A 207 -23.25 -14.77 -26.23
C GLU A 207 -24.37 -15.78 -25.93
N HIS A 208 -24.56 -16.12 -24.65
CA HIS A 208 -25.58 -17.09 -24.21
C HIS A 208 -26.96 -16.44 -23.98
N GLU A 209 -27.02 -15.12 -23.78
CA GLU A 209 -28.26 -14.33 -23.76
C GLU A 209 -28.78 -14.07 -25.18
N GLU A 210 -27.92 -13.94 -26.20
CA GLU A 210 -28.36 -13.84 -27.60
C GLU A 210 -29.12 -15.10 -28.08
N GLN A 211 -28.83 -16.26 -27.50
CA GLN A 211 -29.61 -17.51 -27.71
C GLN A 211 -30.90 -17.59 -26.87
N ARG A 212 -31.08 -16.70 -25.89
CA ARG A 212 -32.26 -16.59 -25.00
C ARG A 212 -33.07 -15.33 -25.25
N LYS A 213 -33.31 -14.94 -26.51
CA LYS A 213 -34.11 -13.73 -26.80
C LYS A 213 -35.46 -13.75 -26.07
N VAL A 214 -35.76 -12.59 -25.47
CA VAL A 214 -37.04 -12.10 -24.91
C VAL A 214 -37.26 -12.36 -23.40
N ARG A 215 -36.65 -11.50 -22.55
CA ARG A 215 -37.38 -10.61 -21.61
C ARG A 215 -36.44 -9.70 -20.79
N GLY A 216 -36.46 -8.42 -21.12
CA GLY A 216 -36.56 -7.29 -20.19
C GLY A 216 -35.63 -7.15 -18.98
N THR A 217 -34.84 -6.07 -19.04
CA THR A 217 -34.65 -5.07 -17.98
C THR A 217 -33.48 -5.27 -16.99
N LYS A 218 -32.48 -4.36 -17.13
CA LYS A 218 -31.80 -3.51 -16.11
C LYS A 218 -30.31 -3.42 -16.49
N LYS A 219 -29.82 -2.36 -17.13
CA LYS A 219 -29.66 -1.00 -16.55
C LYS A 219 -29.38 -1.03 -15.04
N LEU A 220 -28.29 -1.69 -14.67
CA LEU A 220 -27.61 -1.53 -13.39
C LEU A 220 -26.11 -1.71 -13.66
N MET A 221 -25.28 -0.89 -13.01
CA MET A 221 -23.81 -0.89 -13.09
C MET A 221 -23.18 -0.08 -14.22
N LEU A 222 -23.46 1.22 -14.26
CA LEU A 222 -22.52 2.21 -14.79
C LEU A 222 -22.55 3.55 -14.03
N ASP A 223 -23.59 3.81 -13.22
CA ASP A 223 -23.72 5.07 -12.46
C ASP A 223 -23.08 5.07 -11.04
N ASP A 224 -22.60 3.93 -10.53
CA ASP A 224 -22.02 3.85 -9.16
C ASP A 224 -20.49 3.96 -9.11
N ILE A 225 -19.79 4.11 -10.24
CA ILE A 225 -18.32 4.25 -10.26
C ILE A 225 -17.86 5.71 -10.15
N PHE A 226 -18.76 6.71 -10.31
CA PHE A 226 -18.37 8.13 -10.33
C PHE A 226 -19.08 9.03 -9.31
N THR A 227 -19.84 8.48 -8.36
CA THR A 227 -20.64 9.28 -7.44
C THR A 227 -20.33 9.06 -5.97
N HIS A 228 -19.06 8.95 -5.56
CA HIS A 228 -18.66 9.38 -4.21
C HIS A 228 -17.17 9.76 -4.10
N ARG A 229 -16.95 11.09 -4.07
CA ARG A 229 -15.80 11.88 -3.55
C ARG A 229 -14.40 11.68 -4.14
#